data_AF-A0A252DEC0-F1
#
_entry.id   AF-A0A252DEC0-F1
#
_cell.length_a   1.000
_cell.length_b   1.000
_cell.length_c   1.000
_cell.angle_alpha   90.00
_cell.angle_beta   90.00
_cell.angle_gamma   90.00
#
_symmetry.space_group_name_H-M   'P 1'
#
loop_
_entity.id
_entity.type
_entity.pdbx_description
1 polymer ?
#
loop_
_entity_poly.entity_id
_entity_poly.type
_entity_poly.pdbx_seq_one_letter_code
_entity_poly.pdbx_strand_id
1 'polypeptide(L)'
;MSDEIKNIVAVELSEDELDSIAGGFGGIIIGNGQNLALGTFSSFEQKNTTVGQQTFAGPGGSYTATLVNVQEIHSQSGQTLTVGN
;
A
#
# COMPACT_ATOMS: atom_id res chain seq x y z
N MET A 1 3.89 -21.19 26.91
CA MET A 1 2.53 -20.75 26.58
C MET A 1 2.54 -20.54 25.08
N SER A 2 1.73 -21.26 24.31
CA SER A 2 1.72 -21.16 22.85
C SER A 2 0.46 -20.40 22.44
N ASP A 3 0.65 -19.24 21.84
CA ASP A 3 -0.42 -18.42 21.29
C ASP A 3 -0.83 -18.96 19.90
N GLU A 4 -1.31 -20.21 19.88
CA GLU A 4 -2.00 -20.74 18.71
C GLU A 4 -3.36 -20.06 18.59
N ILE A 5 -3.59 -19.41 17.45
CA ILE A 5 -4.92 -18.94 17.06
C ILE A 5 -5.81 -20.18 16.92
N LYS A 6 -6.68 -20.40 17.92
CA LYS A 6 -7.70 -21.44 17.85
C LYS A 6 -8.66 -21.07 16.73
N ASN A 7 -8.54 -21.73 15.58
CA ASN A 7 -9.44 -21.60 14.44
C ASN A 7 -10.83 -22.19 14.79
N ILE A 8 -11.58 -21.46 15.61
CA ILE A 8 -12.99 -21.73 15.89
C ILE A 8 -13.78 -21.04 14.79
N VAL A 9 -13.94 -21.78 13.68
CA VAL A 9 -14.83 -21.42 12.57
C VAL A 9 -14.50 -20.05 11.94
N ALA A 10 -13.29 -19.91 11.40
CA ALA A 10 -13.07 -18.91 10.35
C ALA A 10 -13.97 -19.27 9.16
N VAL A 11 -15.02 -18.49 8.93
CA VAL A 11 -15.83 -18.55 7.71
C VAL A 11 -14.99 -17.88 6.63
N GLU A 12 -14.52 -18.65 5.66
CA GLU A 12 -13.85 -18.11 4.48
C GLU A 12 -14.86 -17.31 3.66
N LEU A 13 -14.56 -16.03 3.47
CA LEU A 13 -15.32 -15.12 2.62
C LEU A 13 -14.92 -15.34 1.16
N SER A 14 -15.88 -15.18 0.25
CA SER A 14 -15.60 -15.15 -1.19
C SER A 14 -14.75 -13.93 -1.58
N GLU A 15 -14.00 -14.02 -2.67
CA GLU A 15 -13.27 -12.86 -3.24
C GLU A 15 -14.16 -11.62 -3.40
N ASP A 16 -15.43 -11.79 -3.79
CA ASP A 16 -16.40 -10.69 -3.94
C ASP A 16 -16.74 -10.03 -2.59
N GLU A 17 -16.83 -10.80 -1.50
CA GLU A 17 -17.04 -10.29 -0.14
C GLU A 17 -15.79 -9.62 0.41
N LEU A 18 -14.60 -10.13 0.06
CA LEU A 18 -13.31 -9.53 0.42
C LEU A 18 -13.08 -8.19 -0.32
N ASP A 19 -13.42 -8.12 -1.61
CA ASP A 19 -13.33 -6.88 -2.40
C ASP A 19 -14.32 -5.81 -1.88
N SER A 20 -15.55 -6.20 -1.52
CA SER A 20 -16.52 -5.32 -0.85
C SER A 20 -16.02 -4.74 0.48
N ILE A 21 -15.31 -5.55 1.29
CA ILE A 21 -14.72 -5.11 2.56
C ILE A 21 -13.49 -4.19 2.34
N ALA A 22 -12.71 -4.44 1.28
CA ALA A 22 -11.49 -3.67 0.99
C ALA A 22 -11.75 -2.35 0.21
N GLY A 23 -12.64 -2.38 -0.78
CA GLY A 23 -12.96 -1.26 -1.70
C GLY A 23 -14.03 -0.29 -1.18
N GLY A 24 -14.77 -0.67 -0.12
CA GLY A 24 -15.89 0.09 0.41
C GLY A 24 -17.23 -0.27 -0.25
N PHE A 25 -18.31 0.37 0.22
CA PHE A 25 -19.68 0.01 -0.14
C PHE A 25 -20.37 1.08 -0.99
N GLY A 26 -21.05 0.67 -2.07
CA GLY A 26 -21.53 1.59 -3.12
C GLY A 26 -22.97 2.11 -3.02
N GLY A 27 -23.77 1.71 -2.03
CA GLY A 27 -25.21 2.06 -2.04
C GLY A 27 -26.04 1.50 -0.88
N ILE A 28 -25.65 1.80 0.36
CA ILE A 28 -26.52 1.50 1.51
C ILE A 28 -27.65 2.54 1.52
N ILE A 29 -28.89 2.13 1.27
CA ILE A 29 -30.06 3.00 1.34
C ILE A 29 -30.35 3.31 2.81
N ILE A 30 -30.22 4.58 3.21
CA ILE A 30 -30.40 5.05 4.60
C ILE A 30 -31.77 5.71 4.85
N GLY A 31 -32.72 5.51 3.93
CA GLY A 31 -34.08 6.05 3.98
C GLY A 31 -34.26 7.32 3.14
N ASN A 32 -35.52 7.72 2.89
CA ASN A 32 -35.88 8.92 2.10
C ASN A 32 -35.20 8.99 0.70
N GLY A 33 -34.94 7.84 0.09
CA GLY A 33 -34.21 7.71 -1.19
C GLY A 33 -32.69 7.89 -1.09
N GLN A 34 -32.17 8.31 0.06
CA GLN A 34 -30.76 8.64 0.22
C GLN A 34 -29.87 7.39 0.27
N ASN A 35 -28.75 7.48 -0.43
CA ASN A 35 -27.68 6.50 -0.50
C ASN A 35 -26.49 6.97 0.35
N LEU A 36 -25.95 6.07 1.16
CA LEU A 36 -24.65 6.18 1.80
C LEU A 36 -23.65 5.36 0.99
N ALA A 37 -22.59 6.01 0.52
CA ALA A 37 -21.53 5.40 -0.24
C ALA A 37 -20.15 5.68 0.38
N LEU A 38 -19.30 4.67 0.40
CA LEU A 38 -17.94 4.69 0.89
C LEU A 38 -17.01 4.20 -0.22
N GLY A 39 -16.12 5.08 -0.69
CA GLY A 39 -15.02 4.69 -1.57
C GLY A 39 -13.70 4.75 -0.81
N THR A 40 -12.90 3.69 -0.88
CA THR A 40 -11.51 3.68 -0.41
C THR A 40 -10.55 3.73 -1.61
N PHE A 41 -9.35 4.26 -1.40
CA PHE A 41 -8.26 4.11 -2.36
C PHE A 41 -6.93 3.98 -1.64
N SER A 42 -6.01 3.23 -2.23
CA SER A 42 -4.62 3.17 -1.80
C SER A 42 -3.72 2.93 -3.01
N SER A 43 -2.54 3.54 -3.01
CA SER A 43 -1.50 3.26 -4.00
C SER A 43 -0.13 3.33 -3.36
N PHE A 44 0.71 2.36 -3.69
CA PHE A 44 2.10 2.27 -3.24
C PHE A 44 3.01 2.10 -4.46
N GLU A 45 3.99 2.99 -4.57
CA GLU A 45 5.05 2.94 -5.57
C GLU A 45 6.40 3.11 -4.89
N GLN A 46 7.37 2.28 -5.27
CA GLN A 46 8.74 2.34 -4.77
C GLN A 46 9.71 2.31 -5.95
N LYS A 47 10.62 3.28 -5.99
CA LYS A 47 11.66 3.39 -7.02
C LYS A 47 13.02 3.50 -6.33
N ASN A 48 13.85 2.48 -6.51
CA ASN A 48 15.21 2.43 -5.97
C ASN A 48 16.20 2.69 -7.10
N THR A 49 16.97 3.78 -7.00
CA THR A 49 17.99 4.18 -7.98
C THR A 49 19.36 4.11 -7.31
N THR A 50 20.21 3.18 -7.76
CA THR A 50 21.60 3.07 -7.28
C THR A 50 22.57 3.61 -8.33
N VAL A 51 23.27 4.70 -8.01
CA VAL A 51 24.37 5.26 -8.80
C VAL A 51 25.68 4.75 -8.20
N GLY A 52 26.34 3.82 -8.89
CA GLY A 52 27.64 3.30 -8.48
C GLY A 52 28.78 3.98 -9.23
N GLN A 53 29.82 4.34 -8.51
CA GLN A 53 31.11 4.76 -9.04
C GLN A 53 32.19 4.11 -8.16
N GLN A 54 33.27 3.66 -8.79
CA GLN A 54 34.45 3.17 -8.10
C GLN A 54 35.64 3.63 -8.91
N THR A 55 36.64 4.19 -8.24
CA THR A 55 37.85 4.64 -8.89
C THR A 55 38.96 4.56 -7.81
N PHE A 56 40.14 4.04 -8.17
CA PHE A 56 41.32 3.92 -7.31
C PHE A 56 42.57 3.75 -8.19
N ALA A 57 43.73 4.31 -7.81
CA ALA A 57 45.01 3.99 -8.46
C ALA A 57 46.18 3.87 -7.47
N GLY A 58 47.17 3.13 -7.94
CA GLY A 58 48.42 2.72 -7.30
C GLY A 58 49.29 2.02 -8.36
N PRO A 59 50.62 1.90 -8.20
CA PRO A 59 51.43 2.32 -7.05
C PRO A 59 51.58 3.84 -6.88
N GLY A 60 51.19 4.64 -7.88
CA GLY A 60 51.31 6.11 -7.90
C GLY A 60 50.15 6.92 -7.28
N GLY A 61 49.11 6.27 -6.75
CA GLY A 61 47.99 6.92 -6.05
C GLY A 61 46.87 7.48 -6.94
N SER A 62 45.76 7.83 -6.28
CA SER A 62 44.51 8.47 -6.78
C SER A 62 43.47 7.60 -7.45
N TYR A 63 42.28 7.52 -6.84
CA TYR A 63 41.05 8.12 -7.40
C TYR A 63 39.90 7.96 -6.37
N THR A 64 38.67 7.70 -6.82
CA THR A 64 37.39 8.05 -6.18
C THR A 64 36.27 7.00 -6.29
N ALA A 65 35.86 6.34 -5.19
CA ALA A 65 34.61 5.56 -5.16
C ALA A 65 33.40 6.35 -4.63
N THR A 66 32.23 6.14 -5.23
CA THR A 66 30.97 6.87 -4.98
C THR A 66 29.78 5.96 -5.27
N LEU A 67 29.36 5.13 -4.32
CA LEU A 67 28.01 4.55 -4.35
C LEU A 67 27.03 5.54 -3.70
N VAL A 68 25.91 5.76 -4.38
CA VAL A 68 24.75 6.53 -3.92
C VAL A 68 23.52 5.66 -4.16
N ASN A 69 22.64 5.53 -3.18
CA ASN A 69 21.32 4.94 -3.36
C ASN A 69 20.27 6.01 -3.04
N VAL A 70 19.31 6.18 -3.95
CA VAL A 70 18.15 7.05 -3.79
C VAL A 70 16.92 6.17 -3.84
N GLN A 71 16.15 6.16 -2.76
CA GLN A 71 14.88 5.48 -2.68
C GLN A 71 13.76 6.52 -2.65
N GLU A 72 12.93 6.52 -3.68
CA GLU A 72 11.68 7.28 -3.74
C GLU A 72 10.54 6.32 -3.34
N ILE A 73 9.70 6.75 -2.39
CA ILE A 73 8.49 6.03 -1.98
C ILE A 73 7.32 7.00 -2.14
N HIS A 74 6.36 6.65 -2.98
CA HIS A 74 5.05 7.29 -3.01
C HIS A 74 4.04 6.33 -2.38
N SER A 75 3.45 6.74 -1.27
CA SER A 75 2.41 5.98 -0.59
C SER A 75 1.29 6.93 -0.23
N GLN A 76 0.09 6.62 -0.69
CA GLN A 76 -1.13 7.34 -0.33
C GLN A 76 -2.24 6.34 -0.03
N SER A 77 -3.06 6.69 0.95
CA SER A 77 -4.34 6.05 1.22
C SER A 77 -5.36 7.14 1.52
N GLY A 78 -6.61 6.88 1.17
CA GLY A 78 -7.67 7.83 1.35
C GLY A 78 -9.04 7.17 1.35
N GLN A 79 -10.01 7.93 1.85
CA GLN A 79 -11.37 7.49 2.06
C GLN A 79 -12.31 8.65 1.75
N THR A 80 -13.36 8.38 0.98
CA THR A 80 -14.44 9.32 0.69
C THR A 80 -15.75 8.70 1.19
N LEU A 81 -16.44 9.41 2.08
CA LEU A 81 -17.78 9.04 2.56
C LEU A 81 -18.79 10.07 2.06
N THR A 82 -19.80 9.62 1.34
CA THR A 82 -20.79 10.48 0.67
C THR A 82 -22.21 10.09 1.08
N VAL A 83 -23.06 11.10 1.31
CA VAL A 83 -24.51 10.94 1.45
C VAL A 83 -25.19 11.80 0.38
N GLY A 84 -26.08 11.19 -0.41
CA GLY A 84 -26.81 11.88 -1.48
C GLY A 84 -28.08 11.13 -1.89
N ASN A 85 -28.93 11.76 -2.70
CA ASN A 85 -29.96 11.06 -3.48
C ASN A 85 -29.38 10.83 -4.89
#